data_AF-A0A946CZI6-F1
#
_entry.id   AF-A0A946CZI6-F1
#
_cell.length_a   1.000
_cell.length_b   1.000
_cell.length_c   1.000
_cell.angle_alpha   90.00
_cell.angle_beta   90.00
_cell.angle_gamma   90.00
#
_symmetry.space_group_name_H-M   'P 1'
#
loop_
_entity.id
_entity.type
_entity.pdbx_description
1 polymer ?
#
loop_
_entity_poly.entity_id
_entity_poly.type
_entity_poly.pdbx_seq_one_letter_code
_entity_poly.pdbx_strand_id
1 'polypeptide(L)'
;MRTGLLLRTSLVVAALIVWGASIAQAQQLSGDLLPDAKELEHSPRGALWRAAAIPGWGQVYNKQYVKLPFVYGALGGLVYSAMANHSDYKLYKEAFQYKAFQEQVESELITENPRLSFKPSYDKIEAEFGTISSRPLETQRNNFRRSRDFSFVGIGLVYSLAMLDAFVSAHLLDFDVGEDLNMQIIPQPGGFRLQALVPLERRAHRRLSKR
;
A
#
# COMPACT_ATOMS: atom_id res chain seq x y z
N MET A 1 25.23 7.04 -33.63
CA MET A 1 24.70 7.76 -32.44
C MET A 1 23.99 6.79 -31.49
N ARG A 2 24.70 5.86 -30.83
CA ARG A 2 24.11 4.80 -29.98
C ARG A 2 24.86 4.58 -28.66
N THR A 3 25.36 5.64 -28.04
CA THR A 3 26.13 5.58 -26.78
C THR A 3 25.56 6.44 -25.64
N GLY A 4 24.39 7.07 -25.83
CA GLY A 4 23.78 7.96 -24.83
C GLY A 4 22.73 7.33 -23.90
N LEU A 5 22.26 6.12 -24.17
CA LEU A 5 21.13 5.52 -23.44
C LEU A 5 21.55 4.77 -22.17
N LEU A 6 22.79 4.24 -22.12
CA LEU A 6 23.27 3.44 -20.98
C LEU A 6 23.76 4.28 -19.79
N LEU A 7 24.08 5.56 -20.00
CA LEU A 7 24.50 6.44 -18.90
C LEU A 7 23.33 6.93 -18.02
N ARG A 8 22.11 6.97 -18.58
CA ARG A 8 20.92 7.48 -17.88
C ARG A 8 20.25 6.42 -17.00
N THR A 9 20.37 5.14 -17.34
CA THR A 9 19.88 4.03 -16.51
C THR A 9 20.77 3.77 -15.30
N SER A 10 22.09 4.01 -15.40
CA SER A 10 23.02 3.84 -14.28
C SER A 10 22.81 4.87 -13.15
N LEU A 11 22.41 6.10 -13.48
CA LEU A 11 22.16 7.14 -12.47
C LEU A 11 20.89 6.87 -11.64
N VAL A 12 19.88 6.21 -12.20
CA VAL A 12 18.65 5.84 -11.46
C VAL A 12 18.92 4.71 -10.47
N VAL A 13 19.79 3.76 -10.82
CA VAL A 13 20.19 2.67 -9.91
C VAL A 13 21.09 3.19 -8.79
N ALA A 14 22.03 4.10 -9.08
CA ALA A 14 22.86 4.73 -8.06
C ALA A 14 22.02 5.62 -7.11
N ALA A 15 21.01 6.34 -7.62
CA ALA A 15 20.10 7.12 -6.79
C ALA A 15 19.23 6.25 -5.85
N LEU A 16 18.82 5.06 -6.29
CA LEU A 16 18.08 4.10 -5.46
C LEU A 16 18.96 3.48 -4.34
N ILE A 17 20.25 3.26 -4.61
CA ILE A 17 21.21 2.76 -3.60
C ILE A 17 21.51 3.82 -2.54
N VAL A 18 21.66 5.09 -2.95
CA VAL A 18 21.88 6.21 -2.02
C VAL A 18 20.63 6.49 -1.16
N TRP A 19 19.43 6.36 -1.72
CA TRP A 19 18.18 6.51 -0.96
C TRP A 19 17.94 5.37 0.05
N GLY A 20 18.29 4.12 -0.32
CA GLY A 20 18.21 2.97 0.58
C GLY A 20 19.15 3.07 1.79
N ALA A 21 20.36 3.61 1.61
CA ALA A 21 21.32 3.79 2.69
C ALA A 21 20.85 4.82 3.75
N SER A 22 20.17 5.89 3.32
CA SER A 22 19.61 6.89 4.23
C SER A 22 18.47 6.34 5.10
N ILE A 23 17.68 5.40 4.57
CA ILE A 23 16.61 4.73 5.33
C ILE A 23 17.21 3.82 6.40
N ALA A 24 18.26 3.06 6.09
CA ALA A 24 18.94 2.19 7.04
C ALA A 24 19.55 3.00 8.22
N GLN A 25 20.19 4.14 7.92
CA GLN A 25 20.77 5.02 8.93
C GLN A 25 19.71 5.73 9.79
N ALA A 26 18.57 6.12 9.21
CA ALA A 26 17.46 6.70 9.97
C ALA A 26 16.82 5.69 10.96
N GLN A 27 16.77 4.42 10.57
CA GLN A 27 16.25 3.33 11.42
C GLN A 27 17.20 3.02 12.58
N GLN A 28 18.51 3.10 12.35
CA GLN A 28 19.54 2.86 13.36
C GLN A 28 19.66 4.02 14.37
N LEU A 29 19.57 5.27 13.90
CA LEU A 29 19.63 6.46 14.76
C LEU A 29 18.39 6.57 15.69
N SER A 30 17.23 6.11 15.23
CA SER A 30 16.01 6.08 16.03
C SER A 30 16.04 5.00 17.13
N GLY A 31 16.85 3.95 16.94
CA GLY A 31 17.04 2.87 17.91
C GLY A 31 17.86 3.30 19.14
N ASP A 32 18.89 4.13 18.93
CA ASP A 32 19.78 4.61 20.00
C ASP A 32 19.21 5.76 20.85
N LEU A 33 18.21 6.49 20.35
CA LEU A 33 17.68 7.70 20.99
C LEU A 33 16.49 7.45 21.93
N LEU A 34 15.91 6.25 21.94
CA LEU A 34 14.77 5.94 22.81
C LEU A 34 15.27 5.20 24.07
N PRO A 35 15.07 5.76 25.28
CA PRO A 35 15.39 5.04 26.51
C PRO A 35 14.55 3.76 26.59
N ASP A 36 15.18 2.72 27.12
CA ASP A 36 14.64 1.37 27.31
C ASP A 36 13.18 1.42 27.79
N ALA A 37 12.27 1.20 26.84
CA ALA A 37 10.85 1.33 27.05
C ALA A 37 10.37 0.04 27.72
N LYS A 38 10.45 0.03 29.05
CA LYS A 38 9.80 -0.87 30.00
C LYS A 38 8.79 -1.80 29.31
N GLU A 39 9.16 -3.09 29.20
CA GLU A 39 8.42 -4.14 28.49
C GLU A 39 6.93 -4.07 28.80
N LEU A 40 6.16 -3.54 27.84
CA LEU A 40 4.72 -3.68 27.85
C LEU A 40 4.41 -4.98 27.14
N GLU A 41 3.92 -5.95 27.90
CA GLU A 41 3.37 -7.23 27.46
C GLU A 41 2.45 -7.04 26.23
N HIS A 42 2.93 -7.33 25.02
CA HIS A 42 2.14 -7.18 23.78
C HIS A 42 1.19 -8.37 23.65
N SER A 43 -0.13 -8.13 23.64
CA SER A 43 -1.12 -9.21 23.40
C SER A 43 -1.36 -9.34 21.88
N PRO A 44 -1.01 -10.48 21.25
CA PRO A 44 -1.12 -10.67 19.80
C PRO A 44 -2.55 -10.53 19.26
N ARG A 45 -3.55 -10.86 20.09
CA ARG A 45 -4.98 -10.77 19.73
C ARG A 45 -5.50 -9.33 19.70
N GLY A 46 -4.95 -8.42 20.51
CA GLY A 46 -5.33 -7.02 20.54
C GLY A 46 -4.74 -6.20 19.38
N ALA A 47 -3.60 -6.61 18.84
CA ALA A 47 -2.98 -6.03 17.65
C ALA A 47 -3.77 -6.36 16.38
N LEU A 48 -4.30 -7.59 16.29
CA LEU A 48 -5.06 -8.08 15.14
C LEU A 48 -6.38 -7.31 14.91
N TRP A 49 -7.17 -7.12 15.98
CA TRP A 49 -8.46 -6.39 15.88
C TRP A 49 -8.28 -4.91 15.52
N ARG A 50 -7.17 -4.29 15.92
CA ARG A 50 -6.89 -2.89 15.60
C ARG A 50 -6.23 -2.72 14.22
N ALA A 51 -5.40 -3.67 13.79
CA ALA A 51 -4.87 -3.76 12.43
C ALA A 51 -5.98 -3.95 11.37
N ALA A 52 -7.08 -4.60 11.73
CA ALA A 52 -8.24 -4.81 10.85
C ALA A 52 -9.12 -3.57 10.65
N ALA A 53 -9.02 -2.54 11.50
CA ALA A 53 -9.90 -1.37 11.42
C ALA A 53 -9.36 -0.28 10.48
N ILE A 54 -8.04 -0.07 10.44
CA ILE A 54 -7.38 0.95 9.61
C ILE A 54 -6.14 0.33 8.98
N PRO A 55 -5.98 0.40 7.65
CA PRO A 55 -4.78 -0.12 6.99
C PRO A 55 -3.55 0.60 7.54
N GLY A 56 -2.60 -0.17 8.08
CA GLY A 56 -1.37 0.35 8.70
C GLY A 56 -1.40 0.51 10.24
N TRP A 57 -2.53 0.30 10.93
CA TRP A 57 -2.54 0.37 12.41
C TRP A 57 -1.64 -0.68 13.08
N GLY A 58 -1.49 -1.86 12.46
CA GLY A 58 -0.53 -2.87 12.89
C GLY A 58 0.93 -2.45 12.70
N GLN A 59 1.23 -1.65 11.67
CA GLN A 59 2.59 -1.10 11.45
C GLN A 59 2.92 -0.01 12.47
N VAL A 60 1.93 0.80 12.89
CA VAL A 60 2.08 1.76 14.00
C VAL A 60 2.36 1.04 15.32
N TYR A 61 1.63 -0.05 15.60
CA TYR A 61 1.82 -0.86 16.80
C TYR A 61 3.21 -1.52 16.84
N ASN A 62 3.67 -2.03 15.69
CA ASN A 62 5.00 -2.64 15.55
C ASN A 62 6.14 -1.59 15.38
N LYS A 63 5.88 -0.29 15.56
CA LYS A 63 6.82 0.83 15.33
C LYS A 63 7.46 0.86 13.93
N GLN A 64 6.87 0.21 12.93
CA GLN A 64 7.37 0.13 11.55
C GLN A 64 6.82 1.26 10.66
N TYR A 65 7.01 2.51 11.08
CA TYR A 65 6.41 3.68 10.43
C TYR A 65 6.92 3.94 9.01
N VAL A 66 8.14 3.50 8.69
CA VAL A 66 8.77 3.72 7.39
C VAL A 66 8.00 3.04 6.25
N LYS A 67 7.21 1.99 6.53
CA LYS A 67 6.39 1.30 5.53
C LYS A 67 5.09 2.04 5.20
N LEU A 68 4.61 2.92 6.09
CA LEU A 68 3.32 3.59 5.95
C LEU A 68 3.22 4.49 4.71
N PRO A 69 4.21 5.35 4.38
CA PRO A 69 4.13 6.20 3.19
C PRO A 69 3.90 5.39 1.90
N PHE A 70 4.47 4.20 1.80
CA PHE A 70 4.30 3.32 0.64
C PHE A 70 2.89 2.72 0.57
N VAL A 71 2.36 2.22 1.70
CA VAL A 71 1.00 1.66 1.76
C VAL A 71 -0.03 2.74 1.46
N TYR A 72 0.08 3.90 2.10
CA TYR A 72 -0.82 5.03 1.89
C TYR A 72 -0.65 5.65 0.49
N GLY A 73 0.57 5.68 -0.05
CA GLY A 73 0.82 6.11 -1.43
C GLY A 73 0.14 5.20 -2.45
N ALA A 74 0.25 3.87 -2.28
CA ALA A 74 -0.40 2.89 -3.14
C ALA A 74 -1.94 2.98 -3.05
N LEU A 75 -2.48 2.97 -1.83
CA LEU A 75 -3.92 3.11 -1.61
C LEU A 75 -4.45 4.45 -2.13
N GLY A 76 -3.77 5.56 -1.82
CA GLY A 76 -4.14 6.89 -2.27
C GLY A 76 -4.14 7.01 -3.79
N GLY A 77 -3.12 6.47 -4.45
CA GLY A 77 -3.05 6.44 -5.92
C GLY A 77 -4.20 5.64 -6.55
N LEU A 78 -4.54 4.47 -5.98
CA LEU A 78 -5.64 3.66 -6.47
C LEU A 78 -7.01 4.30 -6.21
N VAL A 79 -7.20 4.95 -5.05
CA VAL A 79 -8.43 5.70 -4.74
C VAL A 79 -8.59 6.88 -5.70
N TYR A 80 -7.53 7.67 -5.91
CA TYR A 80 -7.53 8.76 -6.88
C TYR A 80 -7.89 8.25 -8.28
N SER A 81 -7.25 7.16 -8.72
CA SER A 81 -7.57 6.51 -9.99
C SER A 81 -9.03 6.05 -10.07
N ALA A 82 -9.57 5.42 -9.02
CA ALA A 82 -10.96 5.00 -8.97
C ALA A 82 -11.93 6.18 -9.11
N MET A 83 -11.65 7.28 -8.40
CA MET A 83 -12.48 8.49 -8.43
C MET A 83 -12.46 9.19 -9.79
N ALA A 84 -11.27 9.35 -10.39
CA ALA A 84 -11.13 9.93 -11.72
C ALA A 84 -11.89 9.10 -12.76
N ASN A 85 -11.61 7.79 -12.83
CA ASN A 85 -12.29 6.89 -13.76
C ASN A 85 -13.81 6.80 -13.49
N HIS A 86 -14.27 6.96 -12.25
CA HIS A 86 -15.70 6.97 -11.94
C HIS A 86 -16.41 8.22 -12.45
N SER A 87 -15.78 9.39 -12.32
CA SER A 87 -16.29 10.65 -12.84
C SER A 87 -16.39 10.62 -14.36
N ASP A 88 -15.34 10.16 -15.03
CA ASP A 88 -15.32 10.02 -16.50
C ASP A 88 -16.33 8.97 -16.96
N TYR A 89 -16.43 7.83 -16.26
CA TYR A 89 -17.46 6.83 -16.55
C TYR A 89 -18.87 7.43 -16.53
N LYS A 90 -19.21 8.28 -15.54
CA LYS A 90 -20.52 8.93 -15.46
C LYS A 90 -20.75 9.86 -16.65
N LEU A 91 -19.77 10.71 -16.95
CA LEU A 91 -19.83 11.65 -18.08
C LEU A 91 -20.09 10.92 -19.39
N TYR A 92 -19.28 9.91 -19.71
CA TYR A 92 -19.41 9.14 -20.94
C TYR A 92 -20.67 8.27 -20.96
N LYS A 93 -21.15 7.77 -19.82
CA LYS A 93 -22.42 7.04 -19.73
C LYS A 93 -23.60 7.94 -20.08
N GLU A 94 -23.65 9.15 -19.53
CA GLU A 94 -24.71 10.13 -19.80
C GLU A 94 -24.68 10.60 -21.25
N ALA A 95 -23.49 10.95 -21.76
CA ALA A 95 -23.32 11.35 -23.16
C ALA A 95 -23.72 10.24 -24.14
N PHE A 96 -23.30 8.99 -23.87
CA PHE A 96 -23.71 7.83 -24.66
C PHE A 96 -25.24 7.67 -24.67
N GLN A 97 -25.88 7.78 -23.49
CA GLN A 97 -27.33 7.64 -23.37
C GLN A 97 -28.05 8.73 -24.17
N TYR A 98 -27.64 9.99 -24.04
CA TYR A 98 -28.20 11.07 -24.84
C TYR A 98 -28.05 10.78 -26.34
N LYS A 99 -26.83 10.50 -26.81
CA LYS A 99 -26.56 10.36 -28.25
C LYS A 99 -27.21 9.12 -28.85
N ALA A 100 -27.26 8.00 -28.13
CA ALA A 100 -27.93 6.78 -28.59
C ALA A 100 -29.44 6.95 -28.78
N PHE A 101 -30.11 7.75 -27.94
CA PHE A 101 -31.51 8.12 -28.17
C PHE A 101 -31.65 9.21 -29.24
N GLN A 102 -30.70 10.14 -29.31
CA GLN A 102 -30.71 11.18 -30.33
C GLN A 102 -30.60 10.60 -31.74
N GLU A 103 -29.76 9.58 -31.95
CA GLU A 103 -29.65 8.86 -33.21
C GLU A 103 -30.95 8.14 -33.59
N GLN A 104 -31.77 7.72 -32.62
CA GLN A 104 -33.10 7.15 -32.87
C GLN A 104 -34.12 8.22 -33.28
N VAL A 105 -34.02 9.43 -32.72
CA VAL A 105 -34.83 10.58 -33.16
C VAL A 105 -34.45 10.98 -34.59
N GLU A 106 -33.15 11.07 -34.88
CA GLU A 106 -32.61 11.40 -36.20
C GLU A 106 -33.00 10.36 -37.28
N SER A 107 -33.24 9.10 -36.89
CA SER A 107 -33.72 8.03 -37.77
C SER A 107 -35.24 7.85 -37.77
N GLU A 108 -35.97 8.81 -37.20
CA GLU A 108 -37.44 8.84 -37.16
C GLU A 108 -38.08 7.63 -36.43
N LEU A 109 -37.30 6.87 -35.65
CA LEU A 109 -37.79 5.72 -34.87
C LEU A 109 -38.56 6.15 -33.62
N ILE A 110 -38.19 7.29 -33.05
CA ILE A 110 -38.84 7.91 -31.90
C ILE A 110 -38.99 9.42 -32.14
N THR A 111 -40.03 10.04 -31.59
CA THR A 111 -40.31 11.47 -31.82
C THR A 111 -39.44 12.38 -30.97
N GLU A 112 -39.11 11.96 -29.74
CA GLU A 112 -38.40 12.78 -28.77
C GLU A 112 -37.35 11.98 -28.01
N ASN A 113 -36.29 12.65 -27.57
CA ASN A 113 -35.21 12.02 -26.83
C ASN A 113 -35.53 12.01 -25.31
N PRO A 114 -35.78 10.84 -24.69
CA PRO A 114 -36.10 10.77 -23.25
C PRO A 114 -34.89 11.10 -22.34
N ARG A 115 -33.69 11.28 -22.90
CA ARG A 115 -32.43 11.56 -22.19
C ARG A 115 -31.90 12.97 -22.47
N LEU A 116 -32.77 13.92 -22.83
CA LEU A 116 -32.43 15.33 -23.05
C LEU A 116 -31.68 15.96 -21.87
N SER A 117 -31.98 15.56 -20.63
CA SER A 117 -31.28 16.05 -19.43
C SER A 117 -29.78 15.75 -19.43
N PHE A 118 -29.32 14.78 -20.22
CA PHE A 118 -27.92 14.40 -20.34
C PHE A 118 -27.19 15.10 -21.48
N LYS A 119 -27.86 15.96 -22.25
CA LYS A 119 -27.26 16.78 -23.29
C LYS A 119 -26.02 17.57 -22.79
N PRO A 120 -26.01 18.19 -21.61
CA PRO A 120 -24.82 18.91 -21.12
C PRO A 120 -23.57 18.02 -21.00
N SER A 121 -23.75 16.74 -20.68
CA SER A 121 -22.63 15.79 -20.60
C SER A 121 -22.08 15.43 -21.97
N TYR A 122 -22.94 15.36 -23.00
CA TYR A 122 -22.50 15.22 -24.40
C TYR A 122 -21.83 16.49 -24.92
N ASP A 123 -22.41 17.66 -24.67
CA ASP A 123 -21.90 18.96 -25.14
C ASP A 123 -20.47 19.22 -24.65
N LYS A 124 -20.11 18.77 -23.43
CA LYS A 124 -18.73 18.85 -22.91
C LYS A 124 -17.73 18.06 -23.77
N ILE A 125 -18.12 16.86 -24.21
CA ILE A 125 -17.27 16.00 -25.03
C ILE A 125 -17.22 16.55 -26.46
N GLU A 126 -18.35 17.01 -26.99
CA GLU A 126 -18.43 17.60 -28.32
C GLU A 126 -17.60 18.89 -28.45
N ALA A 127 -17.53 19.71 -27.39
CA ALA A 127 -16.69 20.89 -27.38
C ALA A 127 -15.19 20.58 -27.50
N GLU A 128 -14.75 19.41 -27.03
CA GLU A 128 -13.34 19.00 -27.04
C GLU A 128 -12.97 18.21 -28.31
N PHE A 129 -13.87 17.35 -28.79
CA PHE A 129 -13.58 16.38 -29.83
C PHE A 129 -14.45 16.51 -31.10
N GLY A 130 -15.38 17.47 -31.13
CA GLY A 130 -16.38 17.61 -32.19
C GLY A 130 -17.53 16.60 -32.07
N THR A 131 -18.42 16.61 -33.06
CA THR A 131 -19.60 15.73 -33.07
C THR A 131 -19.19 14.27 -33.17
N ILE A 132 -19.61 13.47 -32.19
CA ILE A 132 -19.25 12.05 -32.06
C ILE A 132 -20.53 11.20 -32.02
N SER A 133 -20.50 10.03 -32.66
CA SER A 133 -21.59 9.05 -32.62
C SER A 133 -21.65 8.27 -31.30
N SER A 134 -22.69 7.48 -31.10
CA SER A 134 -22.87 6.69 -29.87
C SER A 134 -21.77 5.62 -29.66
N ARG A 135 -21.23 5.01 -30.72
CA ARG A 135 -20.31 3.86 -30.60
C ARG A 135 -18.96 4.20 -29.93
N PRO A 136 -18.25 5.29 -30.31
CA PRO A 136 -17.02 5.68 -29.60
C PRO A 136 -17.28 6.03 -28.13
N LEU A 137 -18.39 6.71 -27.82
CA LEU A 137 -18.78 7.03 -26.45
C LEU A 137 -19.02 5.76 -25.62
N GLU A 138 -19.62 4.74 -26.23
CA GLU A 138 -19.81 3.44 -25.59
C GLU A 138 -18.48 2.77 -25.22
N THR A 139 -17.54 2.80 -26.16
CA THR A 139 -16.20 2.22 -25.97
C THR A 139 -15.49 2.92 -24.81
N GLN A 140 -15.48 4.25 -24.81
CA GLN A 140 -14.85 5.01 -23.74
C GLN A 140 -15.52 4.80 -22.38
N ARG A 141 -16.85 4.81 -22.33
CA ARG A 141 -17.62 4.43 -21.13
C ARG A 141 -17.16 3.07 -20.60
N ASN A 142 -17.05 2.07 -21.46
CA ASN A 142 -16.65 0.72 -21.05
C ASN A 142 -15.19 0.67 -20.55
N ASN A 143 -14.30 1.44 -21.16
CA ASN A 143 -12.91 1.56 -20.72
C ASN A 143 -12.82 2.18 -19.33
N PHE A 144 -13.45 3.33 -19.08
CA PHE A 144 -13.46 3.97 -17.76
C PHE A 144 -14.11 3.10 -16.69
N ARG A 145 -15.20 2.38 -17.04
CA ARG A 145 -15.80 1.39 -16.13
C ARG A 145 -14.78 0.32 -15.73
N ARG A 146 -14.10 -0.29 -16.71
CA ARG A 146 -13.11 -1.33 -16.47
C ARG A 146 -11.93 -0.82 -15.64
N SER A 147 -11.41 0.36 -15.95
CA SER A 147 -10.30 0.97 -15.20
C SER A 147 -10.68 1.23 -13.75
N ARG A 148 -11.87 1.79 -13.49
CA ARG A 148 -12.39 1.98 -12.13
C ARG A 148 -12.54 0.66 -11.38
N ASP A 149 -13.13 -0.35 -12.03
CA ASP A 149 -13.36 -1.64 -11.41
C ASP A 149 -12.01 -2.32 -11.08
N PHE A 150 -10.99 -2.16 -11.93
CA PHE A 150 -9.62 -2.59 -11.66
C PHE A 150 -9.01 -1.82 -10.47
N SER A 151 -9.23 -0.51 -10.36
CA SER A 151 -8.79 0.27 -9.19
C SER A 151 -9.42 -0.25 -7.90
N PHE A 152 -10.71 -0.60 -7.89
CA PHE A 152 -11.36 -1.17 -6.71
C PHE A 152 -10.78 -2.53 -6.32
N VAL A 153 -10.53 -3.40 -7.30
CA VAL A 153 -9.83 -4.68 -7.06
C VAL A 153 -8.43 -4.43 -6.51
N GLY A 154 -7.70 -3.46 -7.08
CA GLY A 154 -6.38 -3.06 -6.61
C GLY A 154 -6.40 -2.57 -5.16
N ILE A 155 -7.41 -1.78 -4.76
CA ILE A 155 -7.56 -1.31 -3.38
C ILE A 155 -7.71 -2.50 -2.43
N GLY A 156 -8.60 -3.45 -2.76
CA GLY A 156 -8.78 -4.66 -1.96
C GLY A 156 -7.51 -5.51 -1.85
N LEU A 157 -6.75 -5.60 -2.94
CA LEU A 157 -5.48 -6.34 -2.98
C LEU A 157 -4.40 -5.68 -2.12
N VAL A 158 -4.19 -4.37 -2.26
CA VAL A 158 -3.22 -3.61 -1.44
C VAL A 158 -3.62 -3.67 0.04
N TYR A 159 -4.91 -3.51 0.35
CA TYR A 159 -5.42 -3.62 1.71
C TYR A 159 -5.12 -5.01 2.32
N SER A 160 -5.38 -6.08 1.57
CA SER A 160 -5.13 -7.45 2.00
C SER A 160 -3.64 -7.72 2.21
N LEU A 161 -2.78 -7.27 1.29
CA LEU A 161 -1.33 -7.40 1.42
C LEU A 161 -0.79 -6.63 2.63
N ALA A 162 -1.28 -5.41 2.86
CA ALA A 162 -0.88 -4.61 4.02
C ALA A 162 -1.27 -5.29 5.35
N MET A 163 -2.44 -5.93 5.41
CA MET A 163 -2.87 -6.72 6.57
C MET A 163 -1.98 -7.95 6.79
N LEU A 164 -1.65 -8.68 5.72
CA LEU A 164 -0.76 -9.84 5.80
C LEU A 164 0.67 -9.48 6.24
N ASP A 165 1.24 -8.39 5.70
CA ASP A 165 2.57 -7.89 6.11
C ASP A 165 2.61 -7.54 7.61
N ALA A 166 1.58 -6.87 8.10
CA ALA A 166 1.46 -6.55 9.52
C ALA A 166 1.31 -7.81 10.39
N PHE A 167 0.51 -8.78 9.94
CA PHE A 167 0.29 -10.05 10.64
C PHE A 167 1.57 -10.87 10.77
N VAL A 168 2.33 -11.01 9.68
CA VAL A 168 3.62 -11.72 9.68
C VAL A 168 4.62 -10.99 10.56
N SER A 169 4.71 -9.66 10.47
CA SER A 169 5.62 -8.87 11.29
C SER A 169 5.34 -9.02 12.78
N ALA A 170 4.06 -9.07 13.18
CA ALA A 170 3.68 -9.30 14.57
C ALA A 170 4.10 -10.70 15.07
N HIS A 171 3.93 -11.75 14.25
CA HIS A 171 4.34 -13.11 14.63
C HIS A 171 5.85 -13.29 14.73
N LEU A 172 6.63 -12.48 14.02
CA LEU A 172 8.09 -12.50 14.10
C LEU A 172 8.64 -11.66 15.27
N LEU A 173 7.86 -10.73 15.83
CA LEU A 173 8.25 -9.97 17.02
C LEU A 173 8.16 -10.79 18.31
N ASP A 174 7.29 -11.80 18.35
CA ASP A 174 7.17 -12.72 19.49
C ASP A 174 8.29 -13.80 19.53
N PHE A 175 9.18 -13.84 18.52
CA PHE A 175 10.37 -14.68 18.54
C PHE A 175 11.49 -13.98 19.33
N ASP A 176 11.52 -14.26 20.63
CA ASP A 176 12.59 -13.86 21.54
C ASP A 176 13.91 -14.54 21.18
N VAL A 177 14.80 -13.82 20.49
CA VAL A 177 16.21 -14.18 20.41
C VAL A 177 16.85 -13.50 21.62
N GLY A 178 16.74 -14.12 22.79
CA GLY A 178 17.21 -13.55 24.05
C GLY A 178 18.60 -12.92 23.90
N GLU A 179 18.71 -11.65 24.26
CA GLU A 179 19.93 -10.84 24.18
C GLU A 179 21.02 -11.26 25.18
N ASP A 180 20.94 -12.47 25.73
CA ASP A 180 21.86 -12.99 26.72
C ASP A 180 23.13 -13.61 26.11
N LEU A 181 23.46 -13.28 24.85
CA LEU A 181 24.78 -13.61 24.29
C LEU A 181 25.81 -12.55 24.68
N ASN A 182 26.17 -12.52 25.96
CA ASN A 182 27.24 -11.68 26.47
C ASN A 182 28.60 -12.25 26.05
N MET A 183 29.28 -11.58 25.11
CA MET A 183 30.63 -11.91 24.70
C MET A 183 31.62 -11.13 25.56
N GLN A 184 32.22 -11.80 26.55
CA GLN A 184 33.20 -11.18 27.45
C GLN A 184 34.63 -11.42 26.94
N ILE A 185 35.38 -10.32 26.78
CA ILE A 185 36.80 -10.35 26.45
C ILE A 185 37.58 -10.26 27.75
N ILE A 186 38.22 -11.37 28.16
CA ILE A 186 39.02 -11.42 29.38
C ILE A 186 40.51 -11.33 28.99
N PRO A 187 41.24 -10.27 29.39
CA PRO A 187 42.68 -10.19 29.14
C PRO A 187 43.44 -11.20 30.02
N GLN A 188 44.38 -11.93 29.42
CA GLN A 188 45.24 -12.90 30.12
C GLN A 188 46.71 -12.63 29.79
N PRO A 189 47.66 -12.94 30.69
CA PRO A 189 49.08 -12.86 30.36
C PRO A 189 49.39 -13.79 29.17
N GLY A 190 49.66 -13.21 27.99
CA GLY A 190 49.87 -13.94 26.74
C GLY A 190 48.78 -13.78 25.68
N GLY A 191 47.69 -13.03 25.92
CA GLY A 191 46.73 -12.69 24.88
C GLY A 191 45.29 -12.45 25.38
N PHE A 192 44.33 -12.58 24.47
CA PHE A 192 42.90 -12.46 24.76
C PHE A 192 42.22 -13.82 24.63
N ARG A 193 41.33 -14.17 25.58
CA ARG A 193 40.46 -15.34 25.45
C ARG A 193 39.03 -14.88 25.27
N LEU A 194 38.40 -15.28 24.16
CA LEU A 194 36.97 -15.09 23.92
C LEU A 194 36.20 -16.20 24.65
N GLN A 195 35.24 -15.83 25.48
CA GLN A 195 34.27 -16.76 26.07
C GLN A 195 32.86 -16.22 25.81
N ALA A 196 32.00 -17.06 25.23
CA ALA A 196 30.57 -16.79 25.14
C ALA A 196 29.92 -17.43 26.37
N LEU A 197 29.28 -16.62 27.21
CA LEU A 197 28.59 -17.10 28.39
C LEU A 197 27.11 -17.27 28.02
N VAL A 198 26.63 -18.52 27.96
CA VAL A 198 25.23 -18.83 27.69
C VAL A 198 24.57 -19.14 29.04
N PRO A 199 23.79 -18.20 29.63
CA PRO A 199 23.03 -18.52 30.83
C PRO A 199 21.96 -19.54 30.46
N LEU A 200 22.10 -20.76 30.99
CA LEU A 200 21.03 -21.73 30.94
C LEU A 200 19.99 -21.31 31.98
N GLU A 201 18.97 -20.57 31.57
CA GLU A 201 17.75 -20.46 32.37
C GLU A 201 17.26 -21.89 32.66
N ARG A 202 17.39 -22.33 33.92
CA ARG A 202 16.68 -23.51 34.39
C ARG A 202 15.20 -23.16 34.33
N ARG A 203 14.49 -23.72 33.35
CA ARG A 203 13.05 -23.97 33.43
C ARG A 203 12.79 -24.71 34.75
N ALA A 204 12.49 -23.96 35.81
CA ALA A 204 11.98 -24.51 37.03
C ALA A 204 10.59 -25.04 36.71
N HIS A 205 10.49 -26.36 36.63
CA HIS A 205 9.24 -27.10 36.49
C HIS A 205 8.19 -26.53 37.44
N ARG A 206 7.10 -26.01 36.87
CA ARG A 206 5.85 -25.77 37.60
C ARG A 206 5.22 -27.12 37.94
N ARG A 207 5.69 -27.76 39.03
CA ARG A 207 4.97 -28.83 39.71
C ARG A 207 4.37 -28.29 41.01
N LEU A 208 3.04 -28.20 40.97
CA LEU A 208 2.06 -28.52 42.02
C LEU A 208 2.25 -27.94 43.45
N SER A 209 1.25 -27.17 43.86
CA SER A 209 0.68 -27.16 45.23
C SER A 209 -0.73 -26.56 45.17
N LYS A 210 -1.79 -27.39 45.26
CA LYS A 210 -2.80 -27.42 46.35
C LYS A 210 -3.38 -26.04 46.71
N ARG A 211 -4.68 -25.78 46.66
CA ARG A 211 -5.85 -26.59 47.06
C ARG A 211 -7.07 -26.24 46.21
#